data_AF-A0A2V5MJV1-F1
#
_entry.id   AF-A0A2V5MJV1-F1
#
_cell.length_a   1.000
_cell.length_b   1.000
_cell.length_c   1.000
_cell.angle_alpha   90.00
_cell.angle_beta   90.00
_cell.angle_gamma   90.00
#
_symmetry.space_group_name_H-M   'P 1'
#
loop_
_entity.id
_entity.type
_entity.pdbx_description
1 polymer ?
#
loop_
_entity_poly.entity_id
_entity_poly.type
_entity_poly.pdbx_seq_one_letter_code
_entity_poly.pdbx_strand_id
1 'polypeptide(L)'
;MLLITSATLAQTPALPTPGSNGKHPFTFEDMMKLKRVGAPFPSADGKWVVFDCEDVDLEANTKISHLWIVPAEGGESRRLNQTPNHEERPRFSPDGK
;
A
#
# COMPACT_ATOMS: atom_id res chain seq x y z
N MET A 1 2.62 68.16 -34.65
CA MET A 1 2.10 67.91 -33.30
C MET A 1 1.71 66.44 -33.22
N LEU A 2 2.53 65.68 -32.49
CA LEU A 2 2.51 64.26 -32.06
C LEU A 2 1.69 63.19 -32.83
N LEU A 3 2.41 62.24 -33.46
CA LEU A 3 1.93 60.89 -33.81
C LEU A 3 2.16 59.97 -32.59
N ILE A 4 1.13 59.26 -32.12
CA ILE A 4 1.24 58.32 -31.00
C ILE A 4 1.38 56.91 -31.59
N THR A 5 2.55 56.30 -31.45
CA THR A 5 2.80 54.90 -31.81
C THR A 5 2.36 53.98 -30.67
N SER A 6 1.35 53.15 -30.91
CA SER A 6 0.93 52.10 -29.98
C SER A 6 1.93 50.94 -29.99
N ALA A 7 2.53 50.64 -28.85
CA ALA A 7 3.34 49.44 -28.65
C ALA A 7 2.44 48.31 -28.12
N THR A 8 2.32 47.23 -28.89
CA THR A 8 1.60 46.02 -28.45
C THR A 8 2.57 45.14 -27.65
N LEU A 9 2.32 44.96 -26.35
CA LEU A 9 3.08 44.01 -25.53
C LEU A 9 2.59 42.59 -25.83
N ALA A 10 3.49 41.72 -26.28
CA ALA A 10 3.23 40.28 -26.40
C ALA A 10 3.03 39.70 -25.00
N GLN A 11 1.86 39.14 -24.74
CA GLN A 11 1.53 38.50 -23.47
C GLN A 11 2.08 37.07 -23.48
N THR A 12 3.08 36.79 -22.64
CA THR A 12 3.63 35.45 -22.47
C THR A 12 2.53 34.54 -21.89
N PRO A 13 2.23 33.37 -22.49
CA PRO A 13 1.25 32.46 -21.91
C PRO A 13 1.78 31.95 -20.56
N ALA A 14 1.03 32.19 -19.49
CA ALA A 14 1.31 31.59 -18.20
C ALA A 14 1.08 30.07 -18.29
N LEU A 15 2.03 29.28 -17.78
CA LEU A 15 1.88 27.84 -17.68
C LEU A 15 0.72 27.52 -16.72
N PRO A 16 -0.13 26.52 -17.04
CA PRO A 16 -1.19 26.11 -16.13
C PRO A 16 -0.57 25.59 -14.83
N THR A 17 -0.92 26.21 -13.71
CA THR A 17 -0.61 25.69 -12.38
C THR A 17 -1.33 24.33 -12.22
N PRO A 18 -0.64 23.24 -11.84
CA PRO A 18 -1.33 22.00 -11.51
C PRO A 18 -2.35 22.31 -10.43
N GLY A 19 -3.64 22.21 -10.77
CA GLY A 19 -4.70 22.33 -9.79
C GLY A 19 -4.52 21.21 -8.77
N SER A 20 -4.48 21.57 -7.49
CA SER A 20 -4.60 20.62 -6.39
C SER A 20 -5.99 19.98 -6.49
N ASN A 21 -6.07 18.89 -7.26
CA ASN A 21 -7.17 17.95 -7.17
C ASN A 21 -7.10 17.41 -5.73
N GLY A 22 -8.20 17.40 -4.98
CA GLY A 22 -8.25 16.99 -3.55
C GLY A 22 -7.94 15.50 -3.30
N LYS A 23 -7.10 14.90 -4.13
CA LYS A 23 -6.58 13.55 -4.03
C LYS A 23 -5.21 13.63 -3.38
N HIS A 24 -4.99 12.82 -2.35
CA HIS A 24 -3.69 12.64 -1.70
C HIS A 24 -2.67 12.09 -2.73
N PRO A 25 -1.64 12.86 -3.11
CA PRO A 25 -0.59 12.34 -3.98
C PRO A 25 0.13 11.18 -3.29
N PHE A 26 0.48 10.13 -4.03
CA PHE A 26 1.21 8.98 -3.46
C PHE A 26 2.61 9.41 -3.00
N THR A 27 2.86 9.34 -1.70
CA THR A 27 4.13 9.75 -1.06
C THR A 27 4.97 8.55 -0.62
N PHE A 28 6.18 8.81 -0.12
CA PHE A 28 7.04 7.79 0.50
C PHE A 28 6.35 7.16 1.72
N GLU A 29 5.66 7.96 2.51
CA GLU A 29 4.95 7.53 3.70
C GLU A 29 3.81 6.55 3.33
N ASP A 30 3.10 6.80 2.23
CA ASP A 30 2.10 5.86 1.74
C ASP A 30 2.73 4.54 1.32
N MET A 31 3.83 4.61 0.56
CA MET A 31 4.58 3.42 0.13
C MET A 31 5.02 2.57 1.32
N MET A 32 5.47 3.20 2.41
CA MET A 32 5.89 2.49 3.62
C MET A 32 4.71 1.91 4.42
N LYS A 33 3.53 2.54 4.38
CA LYS A 33 2.31 2.03 5.04
C LYS A 33 1.64 0.87 4.32
N LEU A 34 2.03 0.58 3.08
CA LEU A 34 1.50 -0.58 2.36
C LEU A 34 1.98 -1.87 3.01
N LYS A 35 1.03 -2.71 3.43
CA LYS A 35 1.29 -4.09 3.85
C LYS A 35 1.87 -4.89 2.70
N ARG A 36 2.94 -5.63 2.96
CA ARG A 36 3.52 -6.55 1.96
C ARG A 36 3.02 -7.96 2.24
N VAL A 37 2.24 -8.50 1.31
CA VAL A 37 1.71 -9.86 1.41
C VAL A 37 2.77 -10.85 0.91
N GLY A 38 3.10 -11.82 1.76
CA GLY A 38 3.99 -12.92 1.45
C GLY A 38 3.35 -13.99 0.55
N ALA A 39 4.08 -15.08 0.32
CA ALA A 39 3.59 -16.18 -0.50
C ALA A 39 2.36 -16.86 0.16
N PRO A 40 1.29 -17.13 -0.60
CA PRO A 40 0.14 -17.87 -0.08
C PRO A 40 0.42 -19.38 -0.01
N PHE A 41 -0.05 -20.01 1.05
CA PHE A 41 -0.01 -21.46 1.25
C PHE A 41 -1.45 -21.99 1.41
N PRO A 42 -1.99 -22.72 0.43
CA PRO A 42 -3.30 -23.34 0.54
C PRO A 42 -3.31 -24.54 1.50
N SER A 43 -4.44 -24.79 2.17
CA SER A 43 -4.68 -26.01 2.95
C SER A 43 -4.92 -27.22 2.05
N ALA A 44 -4.59 -28.42 2.54
CA ALA A 44 -4.77 -29.65 1.77
C ALA A 44 -6.24 -29.95 1.45
N ASP A 45 -7.17 -29.53 2.31
CA ASP A 45 -8.61 -29.66 2.09
C ASP A 45 -9.21 -28.54 1.21
N GLY A 46 -8.38 -27.59 0.77
CA GLY A 46 -8.76 -26.50 -0.11
C GLY A 46 -9.64 -25.43 0.51
N LYS A 47 -9.89 -25.45 1.83
CA LYS A 47 -10.79 -24.48 2.49
C LYS A 47 -10.12 -23.18 2.90
N TRP A 48 -8.80 -23.20 3.09
CA TRP A 48 -8.08 -22.09 3.68
C TRP A 48 -6.83 -21.73 2.88
N VAL A 49 -6.45 -20.46 2.95
CA VAL A 49 -5.15 -19.97 2.52
C VAL A 49 -4.52 -19.23 3.68
N VAL A 50 -3.29 -19.58 4.03
CA VAL A 50 -2.49 -18.89 5.04
C VAL A 50 -1.35 -18.13 4.36
N PHE A 51 -1.03 -16.93 4.86
CA PHE A 51 0.03 -16.08 4.35
C PHE A 51 0.57 -15.19 5.46
N ASP A 52 1.80 -14.70 5.30
CA ASP A 52 2.34 -13.63 6.14
C ASP A 52 2.06 -12.25 5.52
N CYS A 53 1.89 -11.24 6.37
CA CYS A 53 1.84 -9.83 5.97
C CYS A 53 2.86 -9.03 6.78
N GLU A 54 3.80 -8.40 6.09
CA GLU A 54 4.77 -7.49 6.70
C GLU A 54 4.15 -6.10 6.90
N ASP A 55 4.24 -5.62 8.13
CA ASP A 55 3.94 -4.26 8.56
C ASP A 55 5.25 -3.51 8.84
N VAL A 56 5.37 -2.28 8.34
CA VAL A 56 6.53 -1.40 8.58
C VAL A 56 6.13 -0.32 9.57
N ASP A 57 6.94 -0.18 10.62
CA ASP A 57 6.86 0.92 11.58
C ASP A 57 8.09 1.81 11.42
N LEU A 58 7.89 3.00 10.84
CA LEU A 58 8.96 3.98 10.61
C LEU A 58 9.42 4.66 11.91
N GLU A 59 8.54 4.83 12.90
CA GLU A 59 8.88 5.49 14.16
C GLU A 59 9.73 4.56 15.03
N ALA A 60 9.33 3.29 15.12
CA ALA A 60 10.10 2.27 15.82
C ALA A 60 11.32 1.76 15.02
N ASN A 61 11.42 2.11 13.74
CA ASN A 61 12.41 1.57 12.79
C ASN A 61 12.40 0.03 12.77
N THR A 62 11.21 -0.55 12.65
CA THR A 62 11.02 -2.01 12.61
C THR A 62 10.17 -2.44 11.44
N LYS A 63 10.28 -3.73 11.10
CA LYS A 63 9.37 -4.42 10.19
C LYS A 63 9.00 -5.75 10.81
N ILE A 64 7.71 -6.03 10.93
CA ILE A 64 7.19 -7.22 11.61
C ILE A 64 6.17 -7.87 10.70
N SER A 65 6.35 -9.16 10.44
CA SER A 65 5.37 -9.98 9.74
C SER A 65 4.43 -10.69 10.71
N HIS A 66 3.17 -10.79 10.32
CA HIS A 66 2.14 -11.50 11.04
C HIS A 66 1.44 -12.51 10.15
N LEU A 67 0.97 -13.61 10.74
CA LEU A 67 0.27 -14.65 9.99
C LEU A 67 -1.23 -14.35 9.91
N TRP A 68 -1.76 -14.49 8.70
CA TRP A 68 -3.16 -14.31 8.37
C TRP A 68 -3.70 -15.57 7.70
N ILE A 69 -4.98 -15.83 7.91
CA ILE A 69 -5.72 -16.89 7.25
C ILE A 69 -7.01 -16.33 6.64
N VAL A 70 -7.38 -16.83 5.46
CA VAL A 70 -8.59 -16.43 4.73
C VAL A 70 -9.27 -17.68 4.13
N PRO A 71 -10.61 -17.70 4.01
CA PRO A 71 -11.28 -18.75 3.24
C PRO A 71 -10.81 -18.75 1.78
N ALA A 72 -10.61 -19.93 1.20
CA ALA A 72 -10.16 -20.06 -0.19
C ALA A 72 -11.20 -19.57 -1.21
N GLU A 73 -12.49 -19.61 -0.85
CA GLU A 73 -13.59 -19.05 -1.65
C GLU A 73 -13.66 -17.52 -1.59
N GLY A 74 -12.79 -16.89 -0.77
CA GLY A 74 -12.81 -15.46 -0.48
C GLY A 74 -13.67 -15.13 0.75
N GLY A 75 -13.48 -13.92 1.27
CA GLY A 75 -14.14 -13.46 2.49
C GLY A 75 -13.18 -12.68 3.38
N GLU A 76 -13.57 -12.54 4.65
CA GLU A 76 -12.75 -11.83 5.63
C GLU A 76 -11.53 -12.66 6.03
N SER A 77 -10.36 -12.02 5.99
CA SER A 77 -9.15 -12.58 6.57
C SER A 77 -9.09 -12.28 8.07
N ARG A 78 -8.47 -13.19 8.83
CA ARG A 78 -8.20 -12.97 10.25
C ARG A 78 -6.73 -13.23 10.56
N ARG A 79 -6.22 -12.50 11.54
CA ARG A 79 -4.88 -12.72 12.07
C ARG A 79 -4.87 -13.98 12.95
N LEU A 80 -3.85 -14.83 12.79
CA LEU A 80 -3.68 -16.07 13.55
C LEU A 80 -3.00 -15.84 14.90
N ASN A 81 -2.07 -14.88 14.96
CA ASN A 81 -1.30 -14.55 16.14
C ASN A 81 -1.67 -13.16 16.68
N GLN A 82 -1.61 -12.94 17.99
CA GLN A 82 -1.72 -11.60 18.59
C GLN A 82 -0.40 -11.13 19.22
N THR A 83 0.67 -11.90 19.02
CA THR A 83 2.01 -11.64 19.55
C THR A 83 2.71 -10.53 18.76
N PRO A 84 3.63 -9.78 19.38
CA PRO A 84 4.47 -8.81 18.67
C PRO A 84 5.61 -9.48 17.87
N ASN A 85 5.59 -10.81 17.72
CA ASN A 85 6.68 -11.55 17.12
C ASN A 85 6.65 -11.43 15.59
N HIS A 86 7.84 -11.45 15.00
CA HIS A 86 8.01 -11.61 13.55
C HIS A 86 7.78 -13.07 13.16
N GLU A 87 6.75 -13.31 12.35
CA GLU A 87 6.33 -14.63 11.92
C GLU A 87 6.18 -14.66 10.41
N GLU A 88 6.83 -15.63 9.77
CA GLU A 88 6.90 -15.74 8.31
C GLU A 88 6.84 -17.20 7.87
N ARG A 89 6.57 -17.43 6.57
CA ARG A 89 6.61 -18.76 5.94
C ARG A 89 5.69 -19.79 6.63
N PRO A 90 4.39 -19.47 6.77
CA PRO A 90 3.45 -20.39 7.39
C PRO A 90 3.31 -21.70 6.60
N ARG A 91 3.02 -22.79 7.32
CA ARG A 91 2.79 -24.12 6.76
C ARG A 91 1.65 -24.77 7.54
N PHE A 92 0.71 -25.38 6.83
CA PHE A 92 -0.27 -26.26 7.46
C PHE A 92 0.39 -27.54 7.96
N SER A 93 -0.13 -28.09 9.05
CA SER A 93 0.25 -29.43 9.47
C SER A 93 -0.21 -30.48 8.44
N PRO A 94 0.41 -31.67 8.41
CA PRO A 94 -0.01 -32.74 7.50
C PRO A 94 -1.48 -33.17 7.70
N ASP A 95 -2.05 -33.01 8.90
CA ASP A 95 -3.46 -33.30 9.18
C ASP A 95 -4.40 -32.14 8.82
N GLY A 96 -3.88 -31.07 8.21
CA GLY A 96 -4.66 -29.96 7.67
C GLY A 96 -5.19 -28.98 8.74
N LYS A 97 -4.61 -29.00 9.94
CA LYS A 97 -4.91 -28.02 11.00
C LYS A 97 -3.92 -26.85 11.00
#